data_AF-A0A259PJC4-F1
#
_entry.id   AF-A0A259PJC4-F1
#
_cell.length_a   1.000
_cell.length_b   1.000
_cell.length_c   1.000
_cell.angle_alpha   90.00
_cell.angle_beta   90.00
_cell.angle_gamma   90.00
#
_symmetry.space_group_name_H-M   'P 1'
#
loop_
_entity.id
_entity.type
_entity.pdbx_description
1 polymer ?
#
loop_
_entity_poly.entity_id
_entity_poly.type
_entity_poly.pdbx_seq_one_letter_code
_entity_poly.pdbx_strand_id
1 'polypeptide(L)'
;MPQTSPTDVAGAAAPVAVDVYRPARPLDLVHTLGPLRHGGGDPVWRWTRDGAVWWATRTADGPATMRLEPRSGAVHAAAWGPGAERVVAGVPALLGADDDDSTFPAHLHPLVHR
;
A
#
# COMPACT_ATOMS: atom_id res chain seq x y z
N MET A 1 4.40 24.62 23.08
CA MET A 1 3.92 23.24 22.91
C MET A 1 5.13 22.33 23.02
N PRO A 2 5.32 21.53 24.07
CA PRO A 2 6.48 20.64 24.12
C PRO A 2 6.29 19.54 23.08
N GLN A 3 7.21 19.47 22.12
CA GLN A 3 7.31 18.37 21.19
C GLN A 3 7.75 17.15 21.99
N THR A 4 6.88 16.17 22.15
CA THR A 4 7.26 14.84 22.61
C THR A 4 8.15 14.22 21.55
N SER A 5 9.45 14.12 21.84
CA SER A 5 10.37 13.29 21.07
C SER A 5 9.80 11.87 21.01
N PRO A 6 9.77 11.22 19.84
CA PRO A 6 9.34 9.82 19.79
C PRO A 6 10.36 9.01 20.57
N THR A 7 9.93 8.48 21.71
CA THR A 7 10.63 7.43 22.45
C THR A 7 10.99 6.33 21.45
N ASP A 8 12.27 5.98 21.41
CA ASP A 8 12.79 4.85 20.67
C ASP A 8 12.01 3.59 21.09
N VAL A 9 11.13 3.11 20.21
CA VAL A 9 10.41 1.84 20.40
C VAL A 9 11.37 0.71 20.07
N ALA A 10 12.21 0.40 21.05
CA ALA A 10 13.02 -0.79 21.08
C ALA A 10 12.12 -2.03 20.95
N GLY A 11 12.29 -2.76 19.84
CA GLY A 11 11.64 -4.04 19.54
C GLY A 11 10.53 -3.93 18.50
N ALA A 12 10.86 -3.66 17.24
CA ALA A 12 9.90 -3.87 16.16
C ALA A 12 9.54 -5.37 16.13
N ALA A 13 8.29 -5.70 16.47
CA ALA A 13 7.79 -7.05 16.31
C ALA A 13 7.99 -7.49 14.86
N ALA A 14 8.43 -8.74 14.65
CA ALA A 14 8.51 -9.29 13.31
C ALA A 14 7.12 -9.24 12.64
N PRO A 15 7.04 -9.00 11.33
CA PRO A 15 5.79 -9.09 10.61
C PRO A 15 5.21 -10.51 10.75
N VAL A 16 3.89 -10.58 10.89
CA VAL A 16 3.14 -11.85 10.95
C VAL A 16 3.04 -12.47 9.57
N ALA A 17 2.90 -11.64 8.53
CA ALA A 17 2.84 -12.07 7.14
C ALA A 17 3.75 -11.20 6.27
N VAL A 18 4.43 -11.82 5.32
CA VAL A 18 5.25 -11.15 4.30
C VAL A 18 5.03 -11.82 2.95
N ASP A 19 5.01 -11.03 1.88
CA ASP A 19 4.99 -11.54 0.52
C ASP A 19 5.63 -10.53 -0.45
N VAL A 20 5.96 -10.98 -1.65
CA VAL A 20 6.50 -10.15 -2.73
C VAL A 20 5.59 -10.26 -3.94
N TYR A 21 4.81 -9.22 -4.18
CA TYR A 21 3.99 -9.11 -5.37
C TYR A 21 4.83 -8.62 -6.56
N ARG A 22 4.67 -9.26 -7.71
CA ARG A 22 5.33 -8.89 -8.97
C ARG A 22 4.26 -8.51 -10.01
N PRO A 23 3.96 -7.20 -10.16
CA PRO A 23 2.98 -6.74 -11.13
C PRO A 23 3.33 -7.18 -12.57
N ALA A 24 2.31 -7.53 -13.35
CA ALA A 24 2.48 -7.89 -14.77
C ALA A 24 2.81 -6.69 -15.67
N ARG A 25 2.49 -5.47 -15.22
CA ARG A 25 2.76 -4.19 -15.90
C ARG A 25 3.54 -3.26 -14.95
N PRO A 26 4.29 -2.27 -15.46
CA PRO A 26 4.93 -1.28 -14.60
C PRO A 26 3.93 -0.64 -13.62
N LEU A 27 4.28 -0.59 -12.34
CA LEU A 27 3.44 -0.08 -11.26
C LEU A 27 4.13 1.10 -10.58
N ASP A 28 3.42 2.22 -10.46
CA ASP A 28 3.80 3.35 -9.60
C ASP A 28 2.95 3.31 -8.33
N LEU A 29 3.56 2.91 -7.22
CA LEU A 29 2.86 2.71 -5.96
C LEU A 29 2.18 3.99 -5.44
N VAL A 30 2.82 5.16 -5.64
CA VAL A 30 2.30 6.45 -5.17
C VAL A 30 1.08 6.85 -5.96
N HIS A 31 1.13 6.73 -7.29
CA HIS A 31 -0.02 7.05 -8.14
C HIS A 31 -1.16 6.05 -7.99
N THR A 32 -0.87 4.76 -7.80
CA THR A 32 -1.90 3.74 -7.60
C THR A 32 -2.63 3.91 -6.28
N LEU A 33 -1.90 4.13 -5.18
CA LEU A 33 -2.50 4.15 -3.84
C LEU A 33 -2.89 5.56 -3.35
N GLY A 34 -2.32 6.61 -3.92
CA GLY A 34 -2.61 8.00 -3.56
C GLY A 34 -4.09 8.36 -3.52
N PRO A 35 -4.92 7.93 -4.50
CA PRO A 35 -6.36 8.18 -4.50
C PRO A 35 -7.13 7.55 -3.33
N LEU A 36 -6.60 6.51 -2.69
CA LEU A 36 -7.25 5.83 -1.56
C LEU A 36 -7.07 6.56 -0.21
N ARG A 37 -6.20 7.57 -0.17
CA ARG A 37 -5.89 8.35 1.04
C ARG A 37 -6.92 9.45 1.26
N HIS A 38 -7.41 9.61 2.49
CA HIS A 38 -8.30 10.70 2.88
C HIS A 38 -7.54 12.00 3.21
N GLY A 39 -6.81 12.51 2.23
CA GLY A 39 -6.10 13.79 2.31
C GLY A 39 -4.84 13.79 3.18
N GLY A 40 -4.23 14.98 3.30
CA GLY A 40 -2.92 15.19 3.93
C GLY A 40 -2.81 14.72 5.39
N GLY A 41 -3.91 14.78 6.14
CA GLY A 41 -3.96 14.45 7.56
C GLY A 41 -4.43 13.04 7.88
N ASP A 42 -4.58 12.16 6.88
CA ASP A 42 -5.03 10.79 7.06
C ASP A 42 -4.12 10.04 8.07
N PRO A 43 -4.64 9.66 9.25
CA PRO A 43 -3.83 9.05 10.30
C PRO A 43 -3.47 7.59 10.02
N VAL A 44 -4.17 6.94 9.09
CA VAL A 44 -3.92 5.53 8.77
C VAL A 44 -3.01 5.36 7.54
N TRP A 45 -2.56 6.46 6.93
CA TRP A 45 -1.66 6.46 5.77
C TRP A 45 -0.39 7.26 6.05
N ARG A 46 0.78 6.66 5.76
CA ARG A 46 2.06 7.38 5.84
C ARG A 46 3.03 6.94 4.77
N TRP A 47 3.34 7.86 3.85
CA TRP A 47 4.45 7.74 2.91
C TRP A 47 5.79 7.95 3.63
N THR A 48 6.77 7.13 3.29
CA THR A 48 8.15 7.24 3.78
C THR A 48 9.09 7.62 2.64
N ARG A 49 10.28 8.14 2.99
CA ARG A 49 11.23 8.70 1.99
C ARG A 49 11.80 7.65 1.04
N ASP A 50 11.76 6.39 1.43
CA ASP A 50 12.12 5.22 0.63
C ASP A 50 11.04 4.85 -0.41
N GLY A 51 9.95 5.63 -0.51
CA GLY A 51 8.85 5.37 -1.43
C GLY A 51 7.87 4.30 -0.93
N ALA A 52 8.08 3.77 0.28
CA ALA A 52 7.14 2.85 0.89
C ALA A 52 5.92 3.59 1.47
N VAL A 53 4.85 2.83 1.69
CA VAL A 53 3.67 3.31 2.41
C VAL A 53 3.31 2.41 3.56
N TRP A 54 3.00 3.05 4.67
CA TRP A 54 2.32 2.42 5.79
C TRP A 54 0.83 2.68 5.66
N TRP A 55 0.04 1.61 5.73
CA TRP A 55 -1.41 1.65 5.72
C TRP A 55 -1.96 0.81 6.88
N ALA A 56 -2.83 1.39 7.70
CA ALA A 56 -3.57 0.68 8.73
C ALA A 56 -5.05 0.50 8.32
N THR A 57 -5.58 -0.68 8.55
CA THR A 57 -6.97 -1.01 8.20
C THR A 57 -7.60 -1.99 9.17
N ARG A 58 -8.93 -2.06 9.17
CA ARG A 58 -9.68 -3.09 9.90
C ARG A 58 -10.08 -4.17 8.91
N THR A 59 -9.92 -5.42 9.33
CA THR A 59 -10.38 -6.57 8.56
C THR A 59 -11.35 -7.42 9.39
N ALA A 60 -12.00 -8.39 8.74
CA ALA A 60 -12.84 -9.37 9.44
C ALA A 60 -12.05 -10.20 10.46
N ASP A 61 -10.74 -10.40 10.23
CA ASP A 61 -9.87 -11.18 11.11
C ASP A 61 -9.22 -10.30 12.20
N GLY A 62 -9.54 -9.00 12.22
CA GLY A 62 -9.03 -8.00 13.15
C GLY A 62 -8.22 -6.88 12.47
N PRO A 63 -7.64 -5.96 13.27
CA PRO A 63 -6.86 -4.85 12.73
C PRO A 63 -5.56 -5.35 12.09
N ALA A 64 -5.12 -4.63 11.06
CA ALA A 64 -3.84 -4.87 10.42
C ALA A 64 -3.13 -3.54 10.14
N THR A 65 -1.81 -3.56 10.28
CA THR A 65 -0.92 -2.54 9.73
C THR A 65 -0.09 -3.21 8.65
N MET A 66 0.05 -2.58 7.49
CA MET A 66 0.81 -3.09 6.36
C MET A 66 1.81 -2.04 5.90
N ARG A 67 3.02 -2.48 5.54
CA ARG A 67 4.01 -1.70 4.81
C ARG A 67 4.16 -2.29 3.41
N LEU A 68 4.04 -1.44 2.39
CA LEU A 68 4.30 -1.78 0.99
C LEU A 68 5.52 -1.01 0.53
N GLU A 69 6.56 -1.72 0.10
CA GLU A 69 7.81 -1.14 -0.37
C GLU A 69 8.06 -1.52 -1.84
N PRO A 70 8.15 -0.53 -2.76
CA PRO A 70 8.53 -0.80 -4.14
C PRO A 70 10.04 -1.10 -4.21
N ARG A 71 10.40 -2.25 -4.80
CA ARG A 71 11.80 -2.65 -5.00
C ARG A 71 11.96 -3.41 -6.32
N SER A 72 12.77 -2.86 -7.22
CA SER A 72 13.17 -3.52 -8.49
C SER A 72 11.99 -4.08 -9.30
N GLY A 73 10.91 -3.31 -9.43
CA GLY A 73 9.70 -3.71 -10.15
C GLY A 73 8.77 -4.68 -9.41
N ALA A 74 9.06 -4.99 -8.14
CA ALA A 74 8.19 -5.74 -7.25
C ALA A 74 7.71 -4.85 -6.09
N VAL A 75 6.69 -5.31 -5.36
CA VAL A 75 6.23 -4.68 -4.12
C VAL A 75 6.38 -5.69 -2.98
N HIS A 76 7.25 -5.37 -2.03
CA HIS A 76 7.42 -6.13 -0.81
C HIS A 76 6.35 -5.70 0.19
N ALA A 77 5.50 -6.64 0.56
CA ALA A 77 4.46 -6.46 1.57
C ALA A 77 4.91 -7.09 2.89
N ALA A 78 4.75 -6.35 3.98
CA ALA A 78 4.90 -6.85 5.33
C ALA A 78 3.72 -6.35 6.17
N ALA A 79 3.11 -7.23 6.96
CA ALA A 79 1.96 -6.88 7.77
C ALA A 79 2.03 -7.41 9.19
N TRP A 80 1.35 -6.69 10.08
CA TRP A 80 1.28 -6.93 11.52
C TRP A 80 -0.17 -6.91 12.00
N GLY A 81 -0.42 -7.60 13.11
CA GLY A 81 -1.73 -7.70 13.74
C GLY A 81 -2.56 -8.90 13.23
N PRO A 82 -3.73 -9.16 13.84
CA PRO A 82 -4.56 -10.32 13.53
C PRO A 82 -5.00 -10.42 12.06
N GLY A 83 -5.14 -9.29 11.36
CA GLY A 83 -5.52 -9.26 9.94
C GLY A 83 -4.36 -9.36 8.94
N ALA A 84 -3.12 -9.62 9.39
CA ALA A 84 -1.92 -9.52 8.57
C ALA A 84 -1.95 -10.42 7.31
N GLU A 85 -2.30 -11.69 7.47
CA GLU A 85 -2.34 -12.64 6.34
C GLU A 85 -3.33 -12.20 5.27
N ARG A 86 -4.52 -11.74 5.68
CA ARG A 86 -5.54 -11.25 4.76
C ARG A 86 -5.08 -10.04 3.96
N VAL A 87 -4.49 -9.03 4.61
CA VAL A 87 -4.08 -7.82 3.89
C VAL A 87 -2.94 -8.10 2.92
N VAL A 88 -2.00 -8.98 3.29
CA VAL A 88 -0.90 -9.40 2.40
C VAL A 88 -1.44 -10.18 1.20
N ALA A 89 -2.34 -11.14 1.43
CA ALA A 89 -2.96 -11.90 0.34
C ALA A 89 -3.78 -11.03 -0.62
N GLY A 90 -4.32 -9.90 -0.15
CA GLY A 90 -5.07 -8.94 -0.95
C GLY A 90 -4.23 -7.95 -1.77
N VAL A 91 -2.90 -7.94 -1.61
CA VAL A 91 -2.01 -6.98 -2.29
C VAL A 91 -2.15 -6.98 -3.81
N PRO A 92 -2.24 -8.11 -4.52
CA PRO A 92 -2.43 -8.09 -5.98
C PRO A 92 -3.68 -7.30 -6.39
N ALA A 93 -4.83 -7.59 -5.79
CA ALA A 93 -6.09 -6.91 -6.09
C ALA A 93 -6.04 -5.42 -5.71
N LEU A 94 -5.48 -5.10 -4.54
CA LEU A 94 -5.27 -3.70 -4.11
C LEU A 94 -4.43 -2.89 -5.11
N LEU A 95 -3.50 -3.56 -5.80
CA LEU A 95 -2.60 -2.96 -6.77
C LEU A 95 -3.07 -3.18 -8.22
N GLY A 96 -4.35 -3.49 -8.42
CA GLY A 96 -5.00 -3.51 -9.72
C GLY A 96 -4.69 -4.75 -10.57
N ALA A 97 -4.28 -5.87 -9.96
CA ALA A 97 -4.05 -7.12 -10.70
C ALA A 97 -5.29 -7.60 -11.46
N ASP A 98 -6.47 -7.29 -10.92
CA ASP A 98 -7.77 -7.71 -11.44
C ASP A 98 -8.48 -6.60 -12.26
N ASP A 99 -7.82 -5.45 -12.47
CA ASP A 99 -8.40 -4.34 -13.23
C ASP A 99 -8.37 -4.65 -14.74
N ASP A 100 -9.54 -4.56 -15.40
CA ASP A 100 -9.68 -4.66 -16.86
C ASP A 100 -9.94 -3.28 -17.47
N ASP A 101 -8.92 -2.73 -18.13
CA ASP A 101 -8.98 -1.45 -18.84
C ASP A 101 -9.39 -1.58 -20.32
N SER A 102 -9.68 -2.80 -20.82
CA SER A 102 -9.91 -3.05 -22.25
C SER A 102 -11.15 -2.34 -22.80
N THR A 103 -12.15 -2.08 -21.97
CA THR A 103 -13.37 -1.38 -22.35
C THR A 103 -13.31 0.13 -22.12
N PHE A 104 -12.20 0.65 -21.56
CA PHE A 104 -12.04 2.08 -21.31
C PHE A 104 -11.79 2.82 -22.64
N PRO A 105 -12.65 3.77 -23.06
CA PRO A 105 -12.57 4.41 -24.37
C PRO A 105 -11.52 5.53 -24.38
N ALA A 106 -10.26 5.19 -24.09
CA ALA A 106 -9.16 6.11 -23.92
C ALA A 106 -8.93 7.02 -25.15
N HIS A 107 -9.19 6.48 -26.35
CA HIS A 107 -9.10 7.18 -27.63
C HIS A 107 -10.04 8.38 -27.76
N LEU A 108 -11.09 8.48 -26.94
CA LEU A 108 -12.02 9.61 -26.94
C LEU A 108 -11.49 10.82 -26.16
N HIS A 109 -10.39 10.70 -25.42
CA HIS A 109 -9.92 11.74 -24.52
C HIS A 109 -8.47 12.18 -24.82
N PRO A 110 -8.22 13.46 -25.13
CA PRO A 110 -6.93 13.94 -25.64
C PRO A 110 -5.76 13.80 -24.65
N LEU A 111 -6.01 13.64 -23.35
CA LEU A 111 -4.96 13.47 -22.35
C LEU A 111 -4.60 12.01 -22.03
N VAL A 112 -5.44 11.04 -22.43
CA VAL A 112 -5.23 9.63 -22.09
C VAL A 112 -5.35 8.69 -23.30
N HIS A 113 -5.47 9.25 -24.51
CA HIS A 113 -5.26 8.49 -25.74
C HIS A 113 -3.81 7.94 -25.74
N ARG A 114 -3.67 6.63 -25.98
CA ARG A 114 -2.36 5.95 -26.06
C ARG A 114 -1.64 6.28 -27.35
#